data_AF-A0A8B9Y2F9-F1
#
_entry.id   AF-A0A8B9Y2F9-F1
#
_cell.length_a   1.000
_cell.length_b   1.000
_cell.length_c   1.000
_cell.angle_alpha   90.00
_cell.angle_beta   90.00
_cell.angle_gamma   90.00
#
_symmetry.space_group_name_H-M   'P 1'
#
loop_
_entity.id
_entity.type
_entity.pdbx_description
1 polymer ?
#
loop_
_entity_poly.entity_id
_entity_poly.type
_entity_poly.pdbx_seq_one_letter_code
_entity_poly.pdbx_strand_id
1 'polypeptide(L)'
;MALGKFRAALRDYETVVKVKPHDKDAKMKYQECNKIVKQKAFERAIAGDEHKRSVVDSLDIESMTIEDEYSGPKLEDGRVTITFMKELMQWYKDQKKLHRKCAYQTEKITVCGDTHGQFYDLLNIFELNGLPSETNPYIFNGDFVDRGSFSVEVILTLFGFKLLYPDHFHLLRGNHETDNMNQIYGFEGEVKAKYTAQMYELFSEVFEWLPLAQCINGKVLIMHGGLFSEDGVTLDDIRKIERSRQPPDSGPMCDLLWSDPQPQNGRSVSKRGVSCQFGPDVTKAFLEENKLDYIIRSHEVKAEGYEVAHGGRCVTVFSAPNYCDQMGNKAAYIHLRGADLRPQFHQFTAVPHPDVKPMAYASTLLQLGMM
;
A
#
# COMPACT_ATOMS: atom_id res chain seq x y z
N MET A 1 -4.51 13.77 6.53
CA MET A 1 -4.03 13.33 5.19
C MET A 1 -3.95 14.53 4.27
N ALA A 2 -2.91 14.65 3.45
CA ALA A 2 -2.82 15.65 2.39
C ALA A 2 -3.68 15.25 1.18
N LEU A 3 -4.48 16.18 0.68
CA LEU A 3 -5.54 15.94 -0.32
C LEU A 3 -5.08 15.97 -1.80
N GLY A 4 -3.78 16.06 -2.09
CA GLY A 4 -3.29 16.28 -3.46
C GLY A 4 -3.76 17.60 -4.12
N LYS A 5 -4.36 18.53 -3.36
CA LYS A 5 -4.95 19.79 -3.86
C LYS A 5 -3.87 20.87 -4.07
N PHE A 6 -2.81 20.55 -4.82
CA PHE A 6 -1.61 21.38 -4.98
C PHE A 6 -1.89 22.81 -5.47
N ARG A 7 -2.89 23.01 -6.35
CA ARG A 7 -3.31 24.36 -6.80
C ARG A 7 -3.96 25.21 -5.70
N ALA A 8 -4.48 24.61 -4.63
CA ALA A 8 -4.95 25.35 -3.45
C ALA A 8 -3.75 25.72 -2.56
N ALA A 9 -2.96 24.71 -2.16
CA ALA A 9 -1.76 24.90 -1.33
C ALA A 9 -0.77 25.92 -1.92
N LEU A 10 -0.62 25.97 -3.25
CA LEU A 10 0.23 26.95 -3.91
C LEU A 10 -0.21 28.40 -3.65
N ARG A 11 -1.51 28.69 -3.58
CA ARG A 11 -2.03 30.04 -3.25
C ARG A 11 -1.76 30.40 -1.80
N ASP A 12 -1.86 29.41 -0.90
CA ASP A 12 -1.58 29.61 0.52
C ASP A 12 -0.08 29.91 0.72
N TYR A 13 0.80 29.12 0.09
CA TYR A 13 2.24 29.40 0.07
C TYR A 13 2.60 30.73 -0.61
N GLU A 14 1.92 31.12 -1.69
CA GLU A 14 2.10 32.42 -2.34
C GLU A 14 1.77 33.57 -1.38
N THR A 15 0.67 33.45 -0.62
CA THR A 15 0.30 34.41 0.43
C THR A 15 1.33 34.47 1.55
N VAL A 16 1.85 33.32 2.02
CA VAL A 16 2.91 33.30 3.05
C VAL A 16 4.20 33.96 2.54
N VAL A 17 4.63 33.69 1.31
CA VAL A 17 5.83 34.31 0.70
C VAL A 17 5.65 35.82 0.50
N LYS A 18 4.43 36.28 0.14
CA LYS A 18 4.10 37.72 0.06
C LYS A 18 4.21 38.43 1.40
N VAL A 19 3.76 37.80 2.49
CA VAL A 19 3.82 38.36 3.86
C VAL A 19 5.20 38.24 4.49
N LYS A 20 5.97 37.19 4.15
CA LYS A 20 7.32 36.93 4.67
C LYS A 20 8.37 36.79 3.55
N PRO A 21 8.73 37.87 2.84
CA PRO A 21 9.61 37.81 1.66
C PRO A 21 11.07 37.43 1.95
N HIS A 22 11.49 37.31 3.21
CA HIS A 22 12.84 36.87 3.61
C HIS A 22 12.87 35.46 4.24
N ASP A 23 11.71 34.83 4.43
CA ASP A 23 11.61 33.48 5.00
C ASP A 23 12.07 32.43 3.97
N LYS A 24 13.06 31.62 4.36
CA LYS A 24 13.69 30.61 3.50
C LYS A 24 12.81 29.37 3.32
N ASP A 25 12.09 28.98 4.37
CA ASP A 25 11.19 27.82 4.36
C ASP A 25 9.96 28.12 3.49
N ALA A 26 9.35 29.29 3.68
CA ALA A 26 8.22 29.74 2.85
C ALA A 26 8.56 29.74 1.35
N LYS A 27 9.76 30.23 0.98
CA LYS A 27 10.25 30.22 -0.41
C LYS A 27 10.48 28.82 -0.94
N MET A 28 11.11 27.93 -0.16
CA MET A 28 11.35 26.54 -0.55
C MET A 28 10.02 25.80 -0.80
N LYS A 29 9.06 25.91 0.13
CA LYS A 29 7.74 25.27 0.01
C LYS A 29 6.92 25.82 -1.16
N TYR A 30 6.96 27.13 -1.40
CA TYR A 30 6.35 27.71 -2.60
C TYR A 30 6.99 27.16 -3.89
N GLN A 31 8.31 27.08 -3.97
CA GLN A 31 9.02 26.57 -5.15
C GLN A 31 8.70 25.10 -5.44
N GLU A 32 8.73 24.23 -4.42
CA GLU A 32 8.44 22.80 -4.59
C GLU A 32 6.96 22.55 -4.92
N CYS A 33 6.03 23.27 -4.28
CA CYS A 33 4.61 23.20 -4.63
C CYS A 33 4.34 23.70 -6.07
N ASN A 34 5.04 24.74 -6.52
CA ASN A 34 4.93 25.27 -7.89
C ASN A 34 5.48 24.27 -8.93
N LYS A 35 6.61 23.61 -8.63
CA LYS A 35 7.18 22.53 -9.43
C LYS A 35 6.19 21.38 -9.62
N ILE A 36 5.57 20.88 -8.54
CA ILE A 36 4.54 19.83 -8.61
C ILE A 36 3.31 20.29 -9.42
N VAL A 37 2.82 21.52 -9.21
CA VAL A 37 1.70 22.08 -9.99
C VAL A 37 2.02 22.18 -11.49
N LYS A 38 3.25 22.53 -11.86
CA LYS A 38 3.71 22.56 -13.26
C LYS A 38 3.83 21.16 -13.84
N GLN A 39 4.41 20.22 -13.11
CA GLN A 39 4.55 18.83 -13.54
C GLN A 39 3.17 18.21 -13.82
N LYS A 40 2.23 18.26 -12.86
CA LYS A 40 0.86 17.76 -13.04
C LYS A 40 0.03 18.55 -14.06
N ALA A 41 0.42 19.77 -14.41
CA ALA A 41 -0.19 20.50 -15.52
C ALA A 41 0.35 20.04 -16.89
N PHE A 42 1.63 19.70 -16.98
CA PHE A 42 2.25 19.13 -18.17
C PHE A 42 1.77 17.70 -18.44
N GLU A 43 1.80 16.83 -17.42
CA GLU A 43 1.26 15.46 -17.47
C GLU A 43 -0.18 15.43 -18.02
N ARG A 44 -1.06 16.32 -17.51
CA ARG A 44 -2.44 16.46 -17.98
C ARG A 44 -2.59 17.06 -19.38
N ALA A 45 -1.58 17.76 -19.88
CA ALA A 45 -1.59 18.33 -21.23
C ALA A 45 -1.07 17.34 -22.30
N ILE A 46 -0.33 16.31 -21.89
CA ILE A 46 0.15 15.21 -22.76
C ILE A 46 -0.66 13.91 -22.61
N ALA A 47 -1.58 13.84 -21.64
CA ALA A 47 -2.51 12.73 -21.45
C ALA A 47 -3.64 12.76 -22.51
N GLY A 48 -3.35 12.27 -23.72
CA GLY A 48 -4.35 12.01 -24.75
C GLY A 48 -5.03 10.64 -24.60
N ASP A 49 -6.12 10.42 -25.35
CA ASP A 49 -6.94 9.20 -25.34
C ASP A 49 -6.32 8.00 -26.10
N GLU A 50 -5.08 8.12 -26.59
CA GLU A 50 -4.37 6.98 -27.18
C GLU A 50 -3.97 5.97 -26.09
N HIS A 51 -3.85 4.68 -26.45
CA HIS A 51 -3.24 3.70 -25.57
C HIS A 51 -1.83 4.18 -25.18
N LYS A 52 -1.63 4.49 -23.89
CA LYS A 52 -0.29 4.64 -23.31
C LYS A 52 0.51 3.40 -23.69
N ARG A 53 1.61 3.58 -24.42
CA ARG A 53 2.67 2.58 -24.46
C ARG A 53 3.19 2.42 -23.03
N SER A 54 3.36 1.18 -22.61
CA SER A 54 3.93 0.90 -21.29
C SER A 54 5.37 1.37 -21.27
N VAL A 55 5.88 1.78 -20.11
CA VAL A 55 7.33 1.97 -19.94
C VAL A 55 8.10 0.69 -20.34
N VAL A 56 7.52 -0.50 -20.19
CA VAL A 56 8.08 -1.78 -20.67
C VAL A 56 8.38 -1.75 -22.17
N ASP A 57 7.54 -1.12 -23.00
CA ASP A 57 7.76 -1.00 -24.46
C ASP A 57 8.99 -0.16 -24.82
N SER A 58 9.57 0.55 -23.84
CA SER A 58 10.80 1.36 -23.96
C SER A 58 12.01 0.76 -23.24
N LEU A 59 11.84 -0.33 -22.50
CA LEU A 59 12.89 -0.99 -21.73
C LEU A 59 13.39 -2.25 -22.47
N ASP A 60 14.53 -2.12 -23.15
CA ASP A 60 15.29 -3.29 -23.59
C ASP A 60 15.97 -3.94 -22.38
N ILE A 61 15.28 -4.90 -21.76
CA ILE A 61 15.76 -5.68 -20.62
C ILE A 61 16.76 -6.76 -21.09
N GLU A 62 16.73 -7.18 -22.36
CA GLU A 62 17.57 -8.26 -22.89
C GLU A 62 19.01 -7.80 -23.14
N SER A 63 19.24 -6.52 -23.46
CA SER A 63 20.60 -5.94 -23.55
C SER A 63 21.18 -5.42 -22.23
N MET A 64 20.43 -5.47 -21.11
CA MET A 64 20.95 -5.08 -19.79
C MET A 64 21.98 -6.10 -19.27
N THR A 65 23.25 -5.71 -19.25
CA THR A 65 24.31 -6.49 -18.61
C THR A 65 24.30 -6.29 -17.09
N ILE A 66 24.58 -7.37 -16.35
CA ILE A 66 24.84 -7.30 -14.90
C ILE A 66 26.35 -7.36 -14.70
N GLU A 67 26.93 -6.34 -14.07
CA GLU A 67 28.37 -6.16 -13.86
C GLU A 67 29.03 -7.36 -13.16
N ASP A 68 30.31 -7.62 -13.44
CA ASP A 68 31.01 -8.80 -12.89
C ASP A 68 31.29 -8.66 -11.38
N GLU A 69 31.39 -7.43 -10.88
CA GLU A 69 31.50 -7.09 -9.46
C GLU A 69 30.18 -7.31 -8.68
N TYR A 70 29.06 -7.55 -9.38
CA TYR A 70 27.77 -7.80 -8.76
C TYR A 70 27.73 -9.18 -8.10
N SER A 71 28.07 -9.20 -6.81
CA SER A 71 28.06 -10.38 -5.93
C SER A 71 26.66 -10.79 -5.44
N GLY A 72 25.60 -10.25 -6.06
CA GLY A 72 24.24 -10.76 -5.92
C GLY A 72 23.97 -11.94 -6.87
N PRO A 73 23.35 -13.07 -6.45
CA PRO A 73 23.12 -14.22 -7.34
C PRO A 73 22.18 -13.91 -8.53
N LYS A 74 22.73 -13.88 -9.75
CA LYS A 74 22.05 -13.43 -11.00
C LYS A 74 20.84 -14.35 -11.37
N LEU A 75 19.74 -13.77 -11.91
CA LEU A 75 18.43 -14.44 -12.06
C LEU A 75 18.50 -15.80 -12.82
N GLU A 76 18.14 -16.95 -12.21
CA GLU A 76 17.94 -18.23 -12.90
C GLU A 76 16.76 -18.15 -13.89
N ASP A 77 17.08 -18.10 -15.18
CA ASP A 77 16.16 -18.15 -16.32
C ASP A 77 14.94 -17.19 -16.18
N GLY A 78 15.11 -16.08 -15.47
CA GLY A 78 14.08 -15.10 -15.12
C GLY A 78 13.03 -15.54 -14.08
N ARG A 79 12.84 -16.84 -13.82
CA ARG A 79 11.68 -17.43 -13.08
C ARG A 79 11.80 -17.30 -11.56
N VAL A 80 10.72 -17.08 -10.81
CA VAL A 80 10.78 -16.66 -9.39
C VAL A 80 10.51 -17.83 -8.43
N THR A 81 11.40 -18.11 -7.46
CA THR A 81 11.47 -19.42 -6.78
C THR A 81 12.11 -19.35 -5.34
N ILE A 82 11.82 -20.24 -4.35
CA ILE A 82 11.95 -19.94 -2.87
C ILE A 82 13.24 -19.35 -2.30
N THR A 83 14.44 -19.85 -2.62
CA THR A 83 15.68 -19.36 -1.98
C THR A 83 15.88 -17.88 -2.26
N PHE A 84 15.19 -17.33 -3.26
CA PHE A 84 15.22 -15.93 -3.65
C PHE A 84 14.79 -15.09 -2.51
N MET A 85 13.68 -15.48 -1.90
CA MET A 85 13.07 -14.67 -0.88
C MET A 85 13.97 -14.73 0.35
N LYS A 86 14.46 -15.92 0.70
CA LYS A 86 15.42 -16.12 1.79
C LYS A 86 16.69 -15.28 1.62
N GLU A 87 17.27 -15.27 0.42
CA GLU A 87 18.46 -14.50 0.07
C GLU A 87 18.15 -13.00 0.01
N LEU A 88 17.22 -12.56 -0.84
CA LEU A 88 16.76 -11.17 -0.98
C LEU A 88 16.43 -10.51 0.36
N MET A 89 15.72 -11.20 1.26
CA MET A 89 15.35 -10.66 2.56
C MET A 89 16.57 -10.45 3.48
N GLN A 90 17.44 -11.44 3.59
CA GLN A 90 18.67 -11.33 4.36
C GLN A 90 19.58 -10.23 3.79
N TRP A 91 19.67 -10.18 2.47
CA TRP A 91 20.58 -9.34 1.72
C TRP A 91 20.09 -7.87 1.72
N TYR A 92 18.77 -7.60 1.78
CA TYR A 92 18.23 -6.28 2.13
C TYR A 92 18.41 -5.90 3.60
N LYS A 93 18.41 -6.87 4.54
CA LYS A 93 18.88 -6.68 5.94
C LYS A 93 20.35 -6.18 5.96
N ASP A 94 21.13 -6.53 4.93
CA ASP A 94 22.56 -6.21 4.75
C ASP A 94 22.88 -5.29 3.51
N GLN A 95 21.89 -4.53 3.01
CA GLN A 95 21.98 -3.52 1.93
C GLN A 95 22.37 -3.96 0.49
N LYS A 96 22.14 -5.22 0.06
CA LYS A 96 22.48 -5.78 -1.28
C LYS A 96 21.33 -6.69 -1.83
N LYS A 97 21.43 -7.36 -3.00
CA LYS A 97 20.26 -7.92 -3.78
C LYS A 97 20.46 -9.29 -4.53
N LEU A 98 19.44 -10.18 -4.64
CA LEU A 98 19.23 -11.36 -5.60
C LEU A 98 18.90 -12.86 -5.10
N HIS A 99 19.10 -14.02 -5.82
CA HIS A 99 18.10 -15.15 -6.18
C HIS A 99 18.58 -16.74 -6.04
N ARG A 100 17.92 -18.00 -5.83
CA ARG A 100 16.50 -18.70 -5.88
C ARG A 100 16.21 -20.26 -5.54
N LYS A 101 14.89 -20.71 -5.42
CA LYS A 101 14.18 -22.10 -5.58
C LYS A 101 13.77 -23.12 -4.42
N CYS A 102 12.56 -23.75 -4.11
CA CYS A 102 11.03 -23.86 -4.31
C CYS A 102 10.31 -24.54 -3.02
N ALA A 103 9.04 -25.02 -2.76
CA ALA A 103 7.74 -25.46 -3.41
C ALA A 103 6.42 -25.56 -2.45
N TYR A 104 5.47 -26.56 -2.59
CA TYR A 104 3.94 -26.51 -2.54
C TYR A 104 3.01 -26.93 -1.28
N GLN A 105 1.77 -26.34 -1.14
CA GLN A 105 0.42 -26.69 -0.47
C GLN A 105 0.01 -26.42 1.04
N THR A 106 -1.17 -25.80 1.37
CA THR A 106 -1.70 -25.60 2.79
C THR A 106 -3.23 -25.54 3.10
N GLU A 107 -3.55 -25.57 4.42
CA GLU A 107 -4.88 -25.49 5.10
C GLU A 107 -5.29 -24.12 5.74
N LYS A 108 -4.34 -23.20 6.01
CA LYS A 108 -4.57 -21.89 6.69
C LYS A 108 -4.23 -20.74 5.75
N ILE A 109 -4.76 -19.53 5.99
CA ILE A 109 -4.30 -18.30 5.32
C ILE A 109 -4.12 -17.14 6.31
N THR A 110 -3.07 -16.35 6.08
CA THR A 110 -2.73 -15.16 6.87
C THR A 110 -3.24 -13.90 6.18
N VAL A 111 -3.80 -12.95 6.93
CA VAL A 111 -4.17 -11.62 6.42
C VAL A 111 -3.41 -10.55 7.22
N CYS A 112 -2.61 -9.76 6.51
CA CYS A 112 -1.87 -8.61 7.01
C CYS A 112 -2.52 -7.32 6.49
N GLY A 113 -2.66 -6.30 7.33
CA GLY A 113 -2.94 -4.93 6.90
C GLY A 113 -1.66 -4.16 6.53
N ASP A 114 -1.76 -2.83 6.53
CA ASP A 114 -0.73 -1.86 6.14
C ASP A 114 0.67 -2.19 6.69
N THR A 115 1.71 -2.06 5.86
CA THR A 115 3.13 -2.27 6.25
C THR A 115 4.04 -1.07 6.00
N HIS A 116 3.63 -0.12 5.15
CA HIS A 116 4.22 1.23 5.04
C HIS A 116 5.76 1.29 5.10
N GLY A 117 6.45 0.49 4.27
CA GLY A 117 7.91 0.49 4.19
C GLY A 117 8.65 0.09 5.46
N GLN A 118 8.00 -0.51 6.47
CA GLN A 118 8.62 -1.06 7.66
C GLN A 118 9.18 -2.47 7.38
N PHE A 119 10.23 -2.53 6.56
CA PHE A 119 10.80 -3.79 6.07
C PHE A 119 11.24 -4.76 7.18
N TYR A 120 11.80 -4.24 8.27
CA TYR A 120 12.29 -5.08 9.37
C TYR A 120 11.14 -5.74 10.14
N ASP A 121 9.99 -5.07 10.25
CA ASP A 121 8.77 -5.65 10.80
C ASP A 121 8.10 -6.65 9.84
N LEU A 122 8.20 -6.43 8.52
CA LEU A 122 7.81 -7.45 7.53
C LEU A 122 8.63 -8.74 7.70
N LEU A 123 9.94 -8.64 7.96
CA LEU A 123 10.76 -9.80 8.30
C LEU A 123 10.34 -10.43 9.64
N ASN A 124 10.01 -9.62 10.65
CA ASN A 124 9.50 -10.11 11.93
C ASN A 124 8.19 -10.91 11.77
N ILE A 125 7.25 -10.48 10.92
CA ILE A 125 6.04 -11.26 10.58
C ILE A 125 6.44 -12.63 10.03
N PHE A 126 7.42 -12.69 9.13
CA PHE A 126 7.88 -13.95 8.51
C PHE A 126 8.69 -14.84 9.44
N GLU A 127 9.42 -14.26 10.41
CA GLU A 127 10.12 -14.99 11.47
C GLU A 127 9.13 -15.57 12.50
N LEU A 128 8.09 -14.81 12.89
CA LEU A 128 7.08 -15.23 13.87
C LEU A 128 6.03 -16.21 13.31
N ASN A 129 5.55 -15.98 12.09
CA ASN A 129 4.44 -16.73 11.48
C ASN A 129 4.90 -17.76 10.42
N GLY A 130 6.20 -17.87 10.23
CA GLY A 130 6.82 -18.61 9.12
C GLY A 130 6.74 -17.84 7.80
N LEU A 131 7.69 -18.14 6.92
CA LEU A 131 7.76 -17.53 5.60
C LEU A 131 6.48 -17.74 4.80
N PRO A 132 6.11 -16.78 3.92
CA PRO A 132 5.20 -17.05 2.84
C PRO A 132 5.73 -18.24 2.06
N SER A 133 4.86 -19.22 1.91
CA SER A 133 5.13 -20.45 1.19
C SER A 133 3.81 -20.95 0.66
N GLU A 134 3.86 -21.92 -0.23
CA GLU A 134 2.65 -22.59 -0.69
C GLU A 134 2.08 -23.47 0.44
N THR A 135 2.89 -23.75 1.48
CA THR A 135 2.54 -24.27 2.82
C THR A 135 2.26 -23.17 3.86
N ASN A 136 2.07 -21.90 3.45
CA ASN A 136 1.73 -20.76 4.32
C ASN A 136 1.30 -19.51 3.49
N PRO A 137 0.08 -19.45 2.93
CA PRO A 137 -0.38 -18.33 2.11
C PRO A 137 -0.65 -17.05 2.92
N TYR A 138 -0.53 -15.91 2.23
CA TYR A 138 -0.68 -14.57 2.78
C TYR A 138 -1.50 -13.67 1.85
N ILE A 139 -2.30 -12.79 2.46
CA ILE A 139 -2.88 -11.61 1.83
C ILE A 139 -2.27 -10.39 2.52
N PHE A 140 -1.64 -9.48 1.78
CA PHE A 140 -1.31 -8.14 2.26
C PHE A 140 -2.33 -7.15 1.68
N ASN A 141 -3.05 -6.47 2.58
CA ASN A 141 -4.26 -5.72 2.28
C ASN A 141 -3.97 -4.20 2.15
N GLY A 142 -3.19 -3.86 1.12
CA GLY A 142 -2.79 -2.50 0.77
C GLY A 142 -1.67 -1.89 1.61
N ASP A 143 -1.24 -0.71 1.19
CA ASP A 143 -0.34 0.20 1.89
C ASP A 143 0.98 -0.48 2.27
N PHE A 144 1.68 -0.95 1.24
CA PHE A 144 2.99 -1.56 1.29
C PHE A 144 4.11 -0.52 1.41
N VAL A 145 3.88 0.64 0.81
CA VAL A 145 4.88 1.69 0.58
C VAL A 145 4.50 3.00 1.30
N ASP A 146 5.37 4.01 1.11
CA ASP A 146 5.34 5.32 1.76
C ASP A 146 5.55 5.25 3.29
N ARG A 147 5.85 6.41 3.88
CA ARG A 147 6.12 6.62 5.32
C ARG A 147 7.41 5.98 5.80
N GLY A 148 7.53 4.65 5.79
CA GLY A 148 8.77 3.95 6.11
C GLY A 148 9.77 4.05 4.96
N SER A 149 11.04 4.24 5.32
CA SER A 149 12.13 4.53 4.37
C SER A 149 12.80 3.26 3.80
N PHE A 150 12.11 2.12 3.90
CA PHE A 150 12.47 0.83 3.29
C PHE A 150 11.30 0.30 2.42
N SER A 151 10.57 1.22 1.78
CA SER A 151 9.42 0.90 0.92
C SER A 151 9.82 0.07 -0.31
N VAL A 152 11.00 0.31 -0.86
CA VAL A 152 11.57 -0.43 -2.00
C VAL A 152 11.87 -1.89 -1.62
N GLU A 153 12.43 -2.11 -0.43
CA GLU A 153 12.77 -3.43 0.09
C GLU A 153 11.50 -4.23 0.41
N VAL A 154 10.48 -3.58 0.99
CA VAL A 154 9.14 -4.16 1.15
C VAL A 154 8.55 -4.57 -0.20
N ILE A 155 8.35 -3.63 -1.14
CA ILE A 155 7.58 -3.93 -2.35
C ILE A 155 8.26 -4.93 -3.27
N LEU A 156 9.60 -4.91 -3.38
CA LEU A 156 10.32 -5.91 -4.15
C LEU A 156 10.32 -7.29 -3.48
N THR A 157 10.23 -7.36 -2.15
CA THR A 157 10.03 -8.63 -1.42
C THR A 157 8.60 -9.15 -1.63
N LEU A 158 7.59 -8.28 -1.55
CA LEU A 158 6.19 -8.65 -1.78
C LEU A 158 5.96 -9.09 -3.25
N PHE A 159 6.50 -8.37 -4.23
CA PHE A 159 6.45 -8.79 -5.65
C PHE A 159 7.25 -10.06 -5.90
N GLY A 160 8.38 -10.25 -5.23
CA GLY A 160 9.14 -11.51 -5.28
C GLY A 160 8.31 -12.70 -4.81
N PHE A 161 7.64 -12.60 -3.65
CA PHE A 161 6.71 -13.64 -3.18
C PHE A 161 5.48 -13.78 -4.10
N LYS A 162 4.95 -12.67 -4.66
CA LYS A 162 3.81 -12.72 -5.56
C LYS A 162 4.09 -13.47 -6.86
N LEU A 163 5.27 -13.29 -7.44
CA LEU A 163 5.65 -13.98 -8.68
C LEU A 163 6.09 -15.43 -8.45
N LEU A 164 6.54 -15.75 -7.24
CA LEU A 164 6.90 -17.10 -6.80
C LEU A 164 5.66 -17.93 -6.44
N TYR A 165 4.71 -17.34 -5.71
CA TYR A 165 3.51 -18.01 -5.20
C TYR A 165 2.23 -17.33 -5.74
N PRO A 166 2.02 -17.30 -7.07
CA PRO A 166 1.00 -16.45 -7.70
C PRO A 166 -0.43 -16.74 -7.25
N ASP A 167 -0.77 -17.99 -6.96
CA ASP A 167 -2.13 -18.39 -6.58
C ASP A 167 -2.40 -18.28 -5.06
N HIS A 168 -1.37 -18.00 -4.26
CA HIS A 168 -1.36 -18.20 -2.79
C HIS A 168 -0.73 -17.04 -2.00
N PHE A 169 0.00 -16.15 -2.67
CA PHE A 169 0.42 -14.86 -2.15
C PHE A 169 -0.40 -13.78 -2.86
N HIS A 170 -1.11 -12.95 -2.09
CA HIS A 170 -2.06 -11.99 -2.63
C HIS A 170 -1.70 -10.59 -2.15
N LEU A 171 -1.74 -9.63 -3.08
CA LEU A 171 -1.53 -8.22 -2.83
C LEU A 171 -2.79 -7.50 -3.29
N LEU A 172 -3.42 -6.77 -2.38
CA LEU A 172 -4.55 -5.90 -2.70
C LEU A 172 -4.07 -4.44 -2.72
N ARG A 173 -4.64 -3.61 -3.58
CA ARG A 173 -4.28 -2.19 -3.67
C ARG A 173 -4.75 -1.46 -2.41
N GLY A 174 -3.88 -0.68 -1.79
CA GLY A 174 -4.22 0.32 -0.78
C GLY A 174 -4.32 1.72 -1.35
N ASN A 175 -4.50 2.72 -0.50
CA ASN A 175 -4.53 4.10 -0.95
C ASN A 175 -3.13 4.63 -1.31
N HIS A 176 -2.08 4.07 -0.70
CA HIS A 176 -0.70 4.45 -0.93
C HIS A 176 -0.06 3.78 -2.17
N GLU A 177 -0.69 2.79 -2.81
CA GLU A 177 -0.30 2.32 -4.16
C GLU A 177 -0.86 3.26 -5.26
N THR A 178 -0.62 4.58 -5.13
CA THR A 178 -1.11 5.64 -6.03
C THR A 178 -0.14 6.83 -6.13
N ASP A 179 -0.02 7.43 -7.31
CA ASP A 179 1.00 8.46 -7.61
C ASP A 179 0.83 9.71 -6.74
N ASN A 180 -0.42 10.06 -6.44
CA ASN A 180 -0.75 11.21 -5.60
C ASN A 180 -0.30 11.01 -4.15
N MET A 181 -0.11 9.78 -3.68
CA MET A 181 0.50 9.50 -2.39
C MET A 181 2.02 9.37 -2.51
N ASN A 182 2.52 8.59 -3.47
CA ASN A 182 3.95 8.27 -3.57
C ASN A 182 4.84 9.50 -3.80
N GLN A 183 4.34 10.48 -4.55
CA GLN A 183 4.97 11.80 -4.73
C GLN A 183 5.11 12.61 -3.43
N ILE A 184 4.22 12.35 -2.48
CA ILE A 184 4.05 13.14 -1.27
C ILE A 184 4.79 12.49 -0.09
N TYR A 185 4.67 11.18 0.09
CA TYR A 185 4.96 10.50 1.35
C TYR A 185 6.21 9.60 1.38
N GLY A 186 6.92 9.46 0.27
CA GLY A 186 8.28 8.88 0.25
C GLY A 186 8.63 8.07 -0.98
N PHE A 187 7.72 7.25 -1.51
CA PHE A 187 8.07 6.17 -2.43
C PHE A 187 8.57 6.66 -3.80
N GLU A 188 8.03 7.74 -4.36
CA GLU A 188 8.58 8.33 -5.60
C GLU A 188 10.02 8.80 -5.39
N GLY A 189 10.31 9.42 -4.25
CA GLY A 189 11.66 9.88 -3.88
C GLY A 189 12.61 8.71 -3.59
N GLU A 190 12.12 7.66 -2.92
CA GLU A 190 12.91 6.49 -2.55
C GLU A 190 13.32 5.69 -3.78
N VAL A 191 12.38 5.44 -4.72
CA VAL A 191 12.68 4.79 -6.00
C VAL A 191 13.62 5.62 -6.85
N LYS A 192 13.47 6.96 -6.87
CA LYS A 192 14.38 7.86 -7.60
C LYS A 192 15.76 8.00 -6.94
N ALA A 193 15.89 7.71 -5.65
CA ALA A 193 17.17 7.68 -4.94
C ALA A 193 17.89 6.32 -5.04
N LYS A 194 17.14 5.21 -5.09
CA LYS A 194 17.68 3.84 -5.17
C LYS A 194 17.81 3.29 -6.60
N TYR A 195 17.06 3.84 -7.57
CA TYR A 195 17.01 3.43 -8.98
C TYR A 195 16.91 4.65 -9.93
N THR A 196 15.79 4.79 -10.67
CA THR A 196 15.57 5.78 -11.73
C THR A 196 14.12 6.28 -11.72
N ALA A 197 13.83 7.33 -12.49
CA ALA A 197 12.44 7.79 -12.66
C ALA A 197 11.57 6.77 -13.41
N GLN A 198 12.13 6.10 -14.41
CA GLN A 198 11.46 5.06 -15.20
C GLN A 198 11.09 3.84 -14.35
N MET A 199 11.91 3.50 -13.35
CA MET A 199 11.56 2.45 -12.38
C MET A 199 10.31 2.82 -11.56
N TYR A 200 10.14 4.10 -11.20
CA TYR A 200 8.94 4.57 -10.51
C TYR A 200 7.70 4.56 -11.42
N GLU A 201 7.85 4.97 -12.67
CA GLU A 201 6.77 4.93 -13.66
C GLU A 201 6.30 3.47 -13.90
N LEU A 202 7.23 2.52 -13.94
CA LEU A 202 6.92 1.08 -13.98
C LEU A 202 6.23 0.59 -12.69
N PHE A 203 6.64 1.03 -11.50
CA PHE A 203 5.92 0.72 -10.26
C PHE A 203 4.48 1.24 -10.27
N SER A 204 4.26 2.48 -10.74
CA SER A 204 2.93 3.06 -10.93
C SER A 204 2.06 2.20 -11.86
N GLU A 205 2.57 1.82 -13.04
CA GLU A 205 1.84 0.93 -13.96
C GLU A 205 1.47 -0.41 -13.30
N VAL A 206 2.38 -1.04 -12.55
CA VAL A 206 2.09 -2.31 -11.85
C VAL A 206 1.08 -2.12 -10.71
N PHE A 207 1.13 -0.99 -9.98
CA PHE A 207 0.14 -0.65 -8.95
C PHE A 207 -1.27 -0.50 -9.53
N GLU A 208 -1.41 0.00 -10.75
CA GLU A 208 -2.71 0.09 -11.43
C GLU A 208 -3.34 -1.30 -11.71
N TRP A 209 -2.55 -2.36 -11.83
CA TRP A 209 -3.08 -3.71 -12.05
C TRP A 209 -3.49 -4.47 -10.78
N LEU A 210 -3.13 -3.99 -9.58
CA LEU A 210 -3.43 -4.64 -8.30
C LEU A 210 -4.95 -4.81 -8.08
N PRO A 211 -5.44 -5.99 -7.66
CA PRO A 211 -6.85 -6.19 -7.29
C PRO A 211 -7.29 -5.26 -6.15
N LEU A 212 -8.54 -4.79 -6.20
CA LEU A 212 -9.10 -3.86 -5.20
C LEU A 212 -9.73 -4.57 -3.98
N ALA A 213 -10.05 -5.85 -4.10
CA ALA A 213 -10.62 -6.67 -3.04
C ALA A 213 -10.41 -8.17 -3.30
N GLN A 214 -10.51 -8.99 -2.25
CA GLN A 214 -10.51 -10.47 -2.32
C GLN A 214 -11.62 -11.04 -1.44
N CYS A 215 -12.31 -12.08 -1.93
CA CYS A 215 -13.37 -12.77 -1.19
C CYS A 215 -12.96 -14.22 -0.91
N ILE A 216 -12.90 -14.60 0.37
CA ILE A 216 -12.55 -15.95 0.81
C ILE A 216 -13.83 -16.76 1.00
N ASN A 217 -13.90 -17.93 0.35
CA ASN A 217 -15.01 -18.90 0.41
C ASN A 217 -16.42 -18.31 0.15
N GLY A 218 -16.52 -17.15 -0.51
CA GLY A 218 -17.78 -16.43 -0.68
C GLY A 218 -18.34 -15.83 0.62
N LYS A 219 -17.51 -15.70 1.68
CA LYS A 219 -17.94 -15.38 3.05
C LYS A 219 -17.23 -14.21 3.72
N VAL A 220 -15.93 -14.06 3.53
CA VAL A 220 -15.15 -12.94 4.09
C VAL A 220 -14.65 -12.08 2.95
N LEU A 221 -15.09 -10.83 2.88
CA LEU A 221 -14.59 -9.86 1.90
C LEU A 221 -13.47 -9.01 2.54
N ILE A 222 -12.40 -8.80 1.79
CA ILE A 222 -11.21 -8.07 2.21
C ILE A 222 -10.93 -6.95 1.21
N MET A 223 -10.81 -5.72 1.69
CA MET A 223 -10.37 -4.53 0.94
C MET A 223 -9.57 -3.62 1.87
N HIS A 224 -8.73 -2.73 1.34
CA HIS A 224 -7.90 -1.88 2.19
C HIS A 224 -8.72 -0.83 2.98
N GLY A 225 -9.52 -0.01 2.29
CA GLY A 225 -10.34 1.07 2.85
C GLY A 225 -11.62 0.55 3.51
N GLY A 226 -12.69 0.35 2.75
CA GLY A 226 -13.94 -0.16 3.30
C GLY A 226 -15.11 -0.22 2.33
N LEU A 227 -16.31 0.12 2.84
CA LEU A 227 -17.58 0.07 2.10
C LEU A 227 -17.96 1.40 1.46
N PHE A 228 -19.01 1.36 0.65
CA PHE A 228 -19.36 2.34 -0.38
C PHE A 228 -20.17 3.53 0.14
N SER A 229 -20.01 4.69 -0.53
CA SER A 229 -20.85 5.87 -0.33
C SER A 229 -22.29 5.68 -0.84
N GLU A 230 -22.52 4.66 -1.66
CA GLU A 230 -23.79 4.29 -2.27
C GLU A 230 -24.29 2.93 -1.72
N ASP A 231 -25.59 2.67 -1.81
CA ASP A 231 -26.24 1.39 -1.43
C ASP A 231 -26.51 0.52 -2.68
N GLY A 232 -26.67 -0.79 -2.50
CA GLY A 232 -26.94 -1.74 -3.59
C GLY A 232 -25.72 -2.20 -4.39
N VAL A 233 -24.50 -1.86 -3.94
CA VAL A 233 -23.25 -2.28 -4.59
C VAL A 233 -23.00 -3.78 -4.33
N THR A 234 -22.76 -4.55 -5.39
CA THR A 234 -22.58 -6.00 -5.29
C THR A 234 -21.13 -6.45 -5.51
N LEU A 235 -20.83 -7.70 -5.12
CA LEU A 235 -19.61 -8.42 -5.51
C LEU A 235 -19.43 -8.56 -7.04
N ASP A 236 -20.47 -8.31 -7.84
CA ASP A 236 -20.39 -8.31 -9.32
C ASP A 236 -19.90 -6.96 -9.86
N ASP A 237 -20.33 -5.86 -9.23
CA ASP A 237 -19.91 -4.51 -9.61
C ASP A 237 -18.43 -4.29 -9.26
N ILE A 238 -17.98 -4.78 -8.10
CA ILE A 238 -16.55 -4.79 -7.71
C ILE A 238 -15.71 -5.54 -8.76
N ARG A 239 -16.21 -6.65 -9.32
CA ARG A 239 -15.52 -7.43 -10.37
C ARG A 239 -15.51 -6.74 -11.74
N LYS A 240 -16.38 -5.75 -11.96
CA LYS A 240 -16.46 -4.95 -13.21
C LYS A 240 -15.64 -3.66 -13.17
N ILE A 241 -15.01 -3.30 -12.04
CA ILE A 241 -14.25 -2.05 -11.94
C ILE A 241 -13.03 -2.07 -12.88
N GLU A 242 -12.98 -1.10 -13.79
CA GLU A 242 -11.80 -0.74 -14.58
C GLU A 242 -10.70 -0.17 -13.67
N ARG A 243 -9.94 -1.07 -13.02
CA ARG A 243 -8.96 -0.70 -11.99
C ARG A 243 -7.60 -0.21 -12.50
N SER A 244 -7.29 -0.48 -13.78
CA SER A 244 -6.01 -0.16 -14.46
C SER A 244 -5.92 1.33 -14.79
N ARG A 245 -5.86 2.13 -13.73
CA ARG A 245 -5.86 3.60 -13.70
C ARG A 245 -5.55 4.11 -12.29
N GLN A 246 -5.27 5.40 -12.15
CA GLN A 246 -5.36 6.09 -10.87
C GLN A 246 -6.83 6.13 -10.38
N PRO A 247 -7.09 6.02 -9.06
CA PRO A 247 -8.43 6.06 -8.52
C PRO A 247 -9.11 7.42 -8.76
N PRO A 248 -10.44 7.44 -8.97
CA PRO A 248 -11.21 8.68 -9.08
C PRO A 248 -11.35 9.40 -7.71
N ASP A 249 -11.75 10.67 -7.75
CA ASP A 249 -12.00 11.50 -6.54
C ASP A 249 -13.19 10.98 -5.69
N SER A 250 -14.04 10.10 -6.23
CA SER A 250 -15.22 9.50 -5.58
C SER A 250 -15.70 8.23 -6.29
N GLY A 251 -16.58 7.45 -5.65
CA GLY A 251 -17.22 6.25 -6.22
C GLY A 251 -16.51 4.94 -5.86
N PRO A 252 -16.97 3.77 -6.36
CA PRO A 252 -16.60 2.47 -5.79
C PRO A 252 -15.10 2.15 -5.69
N MET A 253 -14.30 2.52 -6.70
CA MET A 253 -12.84 2.37 -6.65
C MET A 253 -12.17 3.29 -5.63
N CYS A 254 -12.75 4.47 -5.37
CA CYS A 254 -12.28 5.37 -4.33
C CYS A 254 -12.62 4.79 -2.94
N ASP A 255 -13.86 4.36 -2.74
CA ASP A 255 -14.35 3.92 -1.43
C ASP A 255 -13.66 2.65 -0.92
N LEU A 256 -13.40 1.68 -1.81
CA LEU A 256 -12.62 0.47 -1.50
C LEU A 256 -11.20 0.76 -0.98
N LEU A 257 -10.66 1.95 -1.25
CA LEU A 257 -9.33 2.39 -0.84
C LEU A 257 -9.35 3.45 0.27
N TRP A 258 -10.44 4.21 0.43
CA TRP A 258 -10.43 5.44 1.23
C TRP A 258 -11.45 5.53 2.37
N SER A 259 -12.49 4.67 2.42
CA SER A 259 -13.56 4.82 3.41
C SER A 259 -13.20 4.26 4.80
N ASP A 260 -13.84 4.81 5.83
CA ASP A 260 -13.63 4.43 7.24
C ASP A 260 -14.94 3.99 7.92
N PRO A 261 -14.91 2.99 8.83
CA PRO A 261 -16.05 2.70 9.68
C PRO A 261 -16.38 3.89 10.62
N GLN A 262 -17.64 4.01 11.02
CA GLN A 262 -18.08 4.93 12.07
C GLN A 262 -19.04 4.23 13.04
N PRO A 263 -18.98 4.52 14.36
CA PRO A 263 -19.80 3.81 15.35
C PRO A 263 -21.31 4.10 15.23
N GLN A 264 -21.69 5.26 14.68
CA GLN A 264 -23.08 5.62 14.42
C GLN A 264 -23.57 5.14 13.05
N ASN A 265 -24.88 4.88 12.95
CA ASN A 265 -25.56 4.49 11.72
C ASN A 265 -25.47 5.54 10.59
N GLY A 266 -25.76 5.11 9.37
CA GLY A 266 -25.77 5.91 8.16
C GLY A 266 -24.37 6.13 7.57
N ARG A 267 -24.19 7.28 6.91
CA ARG A 267 -22.93 7.70 6.28
C ARG A 267 -22.56 9.12 6.72
N SER A 268 -21.30 9.50 6.53
CA SER A 268 -20.83 10.88 6.73
C SER A 268 -19.67 11.21 5.78
N VAL A 269 -19.35 12.49 5.63
CA VAL A 269 -18.15 12.93 4.89
C VAL A 269 -16.91 12.40 5.61
N SER A 270 -15.97 11.78 4.88
CA SER A 270 -14.76 11.25 5.50
C SER A 270 -13.91 12.34 6.16
N LYS A 271 -13.36 12.04 7.34
CA LYS A 271 -12.34 12.84 8.02
C LYS A 271 -11.07 13.02 7.19
N ARG A 272 -10.84 12.15 6.19
CA ARG A 272 -9.73 12.24 5.23
C ARG A 272 -9.99 13.25 4.12
N GLY A 273 -11.24 13.71 3.95
CA GLY A 273 -11.67 14.68 2.93
C GLY A 273 -11.81 14.11 1.50
N VAL A 274 -11.90 12.77 1.41
CA VAL A 274 -12.09 11.95 0.20
C VAL A 274 -12.84 10.68 0.63
N SER A 275 -13.76 10.17 -0.21
CA SER A 275 -14.72 9.12 0.17
C SER A 275 -15.57 9.49 1.43
N CYS A 276 -16.15 8.49 2.10
CA CYS A 276 -17.12 8.61 3.18
C CYS A 276 -16.68 7.89 4.46
N GLN A 277 -17.44 8.08 5.53
CA GLN A 277 -17.53 7.12 6.64
C GLN A 277 -18.83 6.32 6.54
N PHE A 278 -18.82 5.05 6.94
CA PHE A 278 -19.97 4.12 6.85
C PHE A 278 -20.30 3.42 8.17
N GLY A 279 -21.60 3.30 8.48
CA GLY A 279 -22.08 2.79 9.76
C GLY A 279 -22.25 1.26 9.88
N PRO A 280 -22.70 0.77 11.07
CA PRO A 280 -22.99 -0.63 11.31
C PRO A 280 -24.16 -1.17 10.47
N ASP A 281 -25.11 -0.29 10.14
CA ASP A 281 -26.27 -0.54 9.28
C ASP A 281 -25.87 -0.70 7.80
N VAL A 282 -25.04 0.20 7.27
CA VAL A 282 -24.45 0.07 5.92
C VAL A 282 -23.68 -1.25 5.80
N THR A 283 -22.90 -1.57 6.83
CA THR A 283 -22.14 -2.83 6.90
C THR A 283 -23.06 -4.05 6.92
N LYS A 284 -24.14 -4.02 7.71
CA LYS A 284 -25.14 -5.09 7.77
C LYS A 284 -25.83 -5.29 6.41
N ALA A 285 -26.29 -4.21 5.78
CA ALA A 285 -27.03 -4.26 4.51
C ALA A 285 -26.18 -4.87 3.39
N PHE A 286 -24.96 -4.38 3.19
CA PHE A 286 -24.05 -4.90 2.16
C PHE A 286 -23.72 -6.38 2.36
N LEU A 287 -23.50 -6.82 3.60
CA LEU A 287 -23.20 -8.23 3.91
C LEU A 287 -24.41 -9.14 3.68
N GLU A 288 -25.61 -8.72 4.09
CA GLU A 288 -26.85 -9.49 3.88
C GLU A 288 -27.21 -9.60 2.39
N GLU A 289 -27.07 -8.53 1.62
CA GLU A 289 -27.26 -8.49 0.17
C GLU A 289 -26.29 -9.42 -0.56
N ASN A 290 -25.01 -9.39 -0.18
CA ASN A 290 -23.95 -10.19 -0.82
C ASN A 290 -23.74 -11.58 -0.18
N LYS A 291 -24.54 -11.96 0.83
CA LYS A 291 -24.51 -13.26 1.55
C LYS A 291 -23.20 -13.55 2.31
N LEU A 292 -22.43 -12.50 2.58
CA LEU A 292 -21.18 -12.49 3.33
C LEU A 292 -21.43 -12.53 4.84
N ASP A 293 -20.42 -12.92 5.62
CA ASP A 293 -20.52 -12.99 7.08
C ASP A 293 -19.93 -11.72 7.75
N TYR A 294 -18.77 -11.24 7.29
CA TYR A 294 -18.12 -10.00 7.74
C TYR A 294 -17.07 -9.49 6.73
N ILE A 295 -16.55 -8.27 6.96
CA ILE A 295 -15.42 -7.71 6.21
C ILE A 295 -14.15 -7.58 7.06
N ILE A 296 -12.98 -7.69 6.41
CA ILE A 296 -11.67 -7.31 6.95
C ILE A 296 -11.14 -6.11 6.15
N ARG A 297 -10.61 -5.10 6.84
CA ARG A 297 -9.98 -3.92 6.25
C ARG A 297 -8.76 -3.45 7.04
N SER A 298 -8.06 -2.44 6.53
CA SER A 298 -6.81 -1.93 7.11
C SER A 298 -6.89 -0.41 7.36
N HIS A 299 -6.01 0.42 6.77
CA HIS A 299 -6.17 1.88 6.54
C HIS A 299 -6.21 2.79 7.79
N GLU A 300 -6.43 2.25 8.99
CA GLU A 300 -6.38 2.95 10.26
C GLU A 300 -5.43 2.24 11.24
N VAL A 301 -4.44 2.97 11.75
CA VAL A 301 -3.65 2.54 12.90
C VAL A 301 -4.56 2.31 14.11
N LYS A 302 -4.44 1.13 14.73
CA LYS A 302 -5.12 0.77 15.99
C LYS A 302 -4.04 0.46 17.03
N ALA A 303 -4.23 0.94 18.27
CA ALA A 303 -3.21 0.80 19.33
C ALA A 303 -2.82 -0.67 19.60
N GLU A 304 -3.78 -1.59 19.46
CA GLU A 304 -3.62 -3.02 19.66
C GLU A 304 -3.38 -3.80 18.35
N GLY A 305 -3.10 -3.11 17.23
CA GLY A 305 -2.86 -3.71 15.90
C GLY A 305 -4.12 -4.21 15.18
N TYR A 306 -5.26 -4.30 15.87
CA TYR A 306 -6.55 -4.65 15.29
C TYR A 306 -7.71 -3.99 16.04
N GLU A 307 -8.90 -4.02 15.45
CA GLU A 307 -10.16 -3.56 16.08
C GLU A 307 -11.35 -4.36 15.52
N VAL A 308 -12.35 -4.64 16.35
CA VAL A 308 -13.58 -5.37 15.94
C VAL A 308 -14.79 -4.46 16.15
N ALA A 309 -15.32 -3.94 15.05
CA ALA A 309 -16.40 -2.96 15.01
C ALA A 309 -17.73 -3.56 14.49
N HIS A 310 -18.78 -2.72 14.51
CA HIS A 310 -20.08 -2.98 13.87
C HIS A 310 -20.75 -4.31 14.30
N GLY A 311 -20.55 -4.71 15.56
CA GLY A 311 -21.08 -5.96 16.11
C GLY A 311 -20.38 -7.23 15.59
N GLY A 312 -19.09 -7.13 15.27
CA GLY A 312 -18.29 -8.23 14.71
C GLY A 312 -18.25 -8.27 13.18
N ARG A 313 -18.95 -7.34 12.51
CA ARG A 313 -19.11 -7.34 11.04
C ARG A 313 -18.03 -6.58 10.28
N CYS A 314 -17.28 -5.70 10.95
CA CYS A 314 -16.16 -4.96 10.36
C CYS A 314 -14.93 -5.14 11.24
N VAL A 315 -13.86 -5.71 10.68
CA VAL A 315 -12.60 -5.97 11.38
C VAL A 315 -11.52 -5.10 10.77
N THR A 316 -10.81 -4.32 11.58
CA THR A 316 -9.57 -3.63 11.16
C THR A 316 -8.36 -4.46 11.57
N VAL A 317 -7.36 -4.58 10.69
CA VAL A 317 -6.03 -5.17 10.97
C VAL A 317 -4.94 -4.24 10.43
N PHE A 318 -3.82 -4.10 11.15
CA PHE A 318 -2.76 -3.14 10.84
C PHE A 318 -1.39 -3.75 11.18
N SER A 319 -0.47 -3.83 10.22
CA SER A 319 0.77 -4.61 10.33
C SER A 319 2.03 -3.78 10.59
N ALA A 320 1.91 -2.46 10.77
CA ALA A 320 3.02 -1.55 11.02
C ALA A 320 3.11 -1.19 12.53
N PRO A 321 3.90 -1.92 13.35
CA PRO A 321 4.01 -1.62 14.77
C PRO A 321 4.85 -0.36 15.01
N ASN A 322 4.61 0.36 16.09
CA ASN A 322 5.23 1.67 16.38
C ASN A 322 5.27 2.60 15.15
N TYR A 323 4.12 2.76 14.49
CA TYR A 323 4.03 3.40 13.17
C TYR A 323 4.73 4.76 13.11
N CYS A 324 5.53 4.96 12.05
CA CYS A 324 6.38 6.14 11.86
C CYS A 324 7.32 6.44 13.04
N ASP A 325 7.79 5.40 13.73
CA ASP A 325 8.66 5.40 14.91
C ASP A 325 8.13 6.15 16.15
N GLN A 326 6.88 6.64 16.09
CA GLN A 326 6.29 7.58 17.06
C GLN A 326 5.04 7.05 17.75
N MET A 327 4.22 6.24 17.07
CA MET A 327 2.85 5.95 17.50
C MET A 327 2.73 4.94 18.66
N GLY A 328 3.77 4.17 18.97
CA GLY A 328 3.81 3.21 20.08
C GLY A 328 2.83 2.03 19.98
N ASN A 329 2.11 1.88 18.87
CA ASN A 329 1.10 0.84 18.68
C ASN A 329 1.72 -0.56 18.52
N LYS A 330 0.97 -1.58 18.93
CA LYS A 330 1.18 -2.95 18.43
C LYS A 330 0.74 -3.04 16.97
N ALA A 331 1.19 -4.08 16.29
CA ALA A 331 0.62 -4.55 15.05
C ALA A 331 -0.06 -5.92 15.23
N ALA A 332 -0.86 -6.34 14.27
CA ALA A 332 -1.42 -7.68 14.24
C ALA A 332 -1.55 -8.23 12.82
N TYR A 333 -1.56 -9.56 12.72
CA TYR A 333 -2.04 -10.29 11.56
C TYR A 333 -3.17 -11.24 11.96
N ILE A 334 -4.04 -11.58 11.01
CA ILE A 334 -5.18 -12.48 11.21
C ILE A 334 -4.85 -13.86 10.63
N HIS A 335 -5.29 -14.91 11.30
CA HIS A 335 -5.42 -16.26 10.77
C HIS A 335 -6.87 -16.60 10.45
N LEU A 336 -7.09 -17.14 9.25
CA LEU A 336 -8.35 -17.74 8.81
C LEU A 336 -8.10 -19.20 8.42
N ARG A 337 -9.07 -20.07 8.69
CA ARG A 337 -8.97 -21.52 8.43
C ARG A 337 -10.19 -21.98 7.63
N GLY A 338 -10.02 -22.88 6.67
CA GLY A 338 -11.09 -23.24 5.73
C GLY A 338 -12.39 -23.74 6.38
N ALA A 339 -12.28 -24.44 7.52
CA ALA A 339 -13.41 -24.97 8.28
C ALA A 339 -13.98 -24.00 9.34
N ASP A 340 -13.28 -22.90 9.64
CA ASP A 340 -13.66 -21.91 10.64
C ASP A 340 -13.06 -20.54 10.28
N LEU A 341 -13.88 -19.71 9.63
CA LEU A 341 -13.49 -18.39 9.14
C LEU A 341 -13.57 -17.30 10.22
N ARG A 342 -13.66 -17.64 11.50
CA ARG A 342 -13.54 -16.65 12.59
C ARG A 342 -12.09 -16.08 12.63
N PRO A 343 -11.92 -14.76 12.75
CA PRO A 343 -10.59 -14.16 12.71
C PRO A 343 -9.80 -14.47 13.99
N GLN A 344 -8.67 -15.16 13.83
CA GLN A 344 -7.73 -15.45 14.92
C GLN A 344 -6.64 -14.37 14.91
N PHE A 345 -6.66 -13.43 15.86
CA PHE A 345 -5.73 -12.31 15.90
C PHE A 345 -4.40 -12.69 16.56
N HIS A 346 -3.29 -12.34 15.92
CA HIS A 346 -1.93 -12.53 16.43
C HIS A 346 -1.23 -11.17 16.50
N GLN A 347 -1.00 -10.68 17.73
CA GLN A 347 -0.33 -9.40 17.97
C GLN A 347 1.19 -9.53 17.95
N PHE A 348 1.88 -8.48 17.50
CA PHE A 348 3.33 -8.34 17.59
C PHE A 348 3.75 -6.88 17.81
N THR A 349 5.02 -6.68 18.18
CA THR A 349 5.63 -5.37 18.45
C THR A 349 6.75 -5.09 17.45
N ALA A 350 7.19 -3.83 17.39
CA ALA A 350 8.24 -3.39 16.48
C ALA A 350 9.60 -4.02 16.80
N VAL A 351 10.42 -4.22 15.76
CA VAL A 351 11.83 -4.66 15.89
C VAL A 351 12.80 -3.54 15.52
N PRO A 352 14.05 -3.57 16.00
CA PRO A 352 15.07 -2.60 15.60
C PRO A 352 15.36 -2.62 14.09
N HIS A 353 15.54 -1.43 13.53
CA HIS A 353 15.95 -1.18 12.14
C HIS A 353 17.14 -0.19 12.11
N PRO A 354 17.82 -0.01 10.97
CA PRO A 354 18.85 1.03 10.82
C PRO A 354 18.31 2.44 11.03
N ASP A 355 19.19 3.37 11.42
CA ASP A 355 18.89 4.80 11.61
C ASP A 355 18.66 5.53 10.27
N VAL A 356 17.52 5.23 9.66
CA VAL A 356 16.97 5.94 8.50
C VAL A 356 15.55 6.36 8.86
N LYS A 357 15.40 7.64 9.24
CA LYS A 357 14.14 8.18 9.75
C LYS A 357 12.96 7.96 8.79
N PRO A 358 11.73 7.80 9.28
CA PRO A 358 10.52 7.84 8.47
C PRO A 358 10.47 9.10 7.60
N MET A 359 9.91 8.95 6.40
CA MET A 359 9.73 10.02 5.41
C MET A 359 11.05 10.70 4.97
N ALA A 360 12.21 10.04 5.11
CA ALA A 360 13.51 10.58 4.67
C ALA A 360 13.54 10.96 3.18
N TYR A 361 12.82 10.22 2.35
CA TYR A 361 12.70 10.45 0.89
C TYR A 361 11.45 11.25 0.49
N ALA A 362 10.61 11.67 1.44
CA ALA A 362 9.37 12.39 1.18
C ALA A 362 9.59 13.86 0.82
N SER A 363 8.54 14.53 0.32
CA SER A 363 8.62 15.96 0.03
C SER A 363 8.85 16.79 1.29
N THR A 364 9.76 17.77 1.22
CA THR A 364 10.04 18.75 2.30
C THR A 364 8.81 19.57 2.69
N LEU A 365 7.77 19.58 1.86
CA LEU A 365 6.43 20.10 2.16
C LEU A 365 5.80 19.44 3.41
N LEU A 366 6.16 18.19 3.75
CA LEU A 366 5.56 17.42 4.85
C LEU A 366 6.53 16.90 5.91
N GLN A 367 7.84 16.80 5.62
CA GLN A 367 8.86 16.44 6.63
C GLN A 367 8.82 17.37 7.87
N LEU A 368 8.35 18.61 7.71
CA LEU A 368 8.19 19.60 8.79
C LEU A 368 6.78 19.63 9.43
N GLY A 369 5.88 18.74 9.03
CA GLY A 369 4.48 18.70 9.49
C GLY A 369 4.07 17.44 10.26
N MET A 370 5.00 16.49 10.45
CA MET A 370 4.80 15.22 11.17
C MET A 370 6.03 14.84 12.04
N MET A 371 6.69 15.86 12.60
CA MET A 371 7.67 15.77 13.70
C MET A 371 7.06 16.34 14.97
#